data_AF-A0A5M6IBD6-F1
#
_entry.id   AF-A0A5M6IBD6-F1
#
_cell.length_a   1.000
_cell.length_b   1.000
_cell.length_c   1.000
_cell.angle_alpha   90.00
_cell.angle_beta   90.00
_cell.angle_gamma   90.00
#
_symmetry.space_group_name_H-M   'P 1'
#
loop_
_entity.id
_entity.type
_entity.pdbx_description
1 polymer ?
#
loop_
_entity_poly.entity_id
_entity_poly.type
_entity_poly.pdbx_seq_one_letter_code
_entity_poly.pdbx_strand_id
1 'polypeptide(L)'
;MAFTDFGSFNALQKKIFSAKVLQMGRDGTILFNPKQGLASKSTNSCIQLITELTKTERGDKVIMPLVNDLVSDGVAGDNDQDGHEESLIAQDLEITIDMLSHAVRNKGVMSEQRTVIRFRSTAREKLGNWRAQKREEIGFLVLAGRSFTYKLDMTARPSSSQLPALAFANDVTAPSANRVVFPGSVTTTAGLSAANKMSWNVLLQAKTKAKRANIKPIYHEGRETYVTMISPEQGRDLKQDPDYIAITKDAGSRGAKNPLFSGAIAMVDGLVIYEHNKVPTNRADTTGWGAGNDVMGAQALLLGAQAMGVAEVGSSEWAEDKQKDYGRKPGIAYSSIMGFKKPVFEDPQTLTEEDFSVLSIFTAAA
;
A
#
# COMPACT_ATOMS: atom_id res chain seq x y z
N MET A 1 -52.34 -7.65 -5.39
CA MET A 1 -51.58 -8.39 -4.36
C MET A 1 -50.11 -8.26 -4.67
N ALA A 2 -49.34 -7.58 -3.81
CA ALA A 2 -47.89 -7.45 -3.98
C ALA A 2 -47.23 -8.73 -3.47
N PHE A 3 -46.59 -9.49 -4.36
CA PHE A 3 -45.81 -10.66 -3.98
C PHE A 3 -44.42 -10.20 -3.53
N THR A 4 -44.06 -10.49 -2.29
CA THR A 4 -42.72 -10.30 -1.76
C THR A 4 -41.83 -11.42 -2.26
N ASP A 5 -40.93 -11.12 -3.20
CA ASP A 5 -39.94 -12.06 -3.72
C ASP A 5 -38.79 -12.26 -2.71
N PHE A 6 -38.82 -13.39 -2.00
CA PHE A 6 -37.78 -13.82 -1.04
C PHE A 6 -36.46 -14.24 -1.72
N GLY A 7 -36.42 -14.41 -3.05
CA GLY A 7 -35.20 -14.71 -3.82
C GLY A 7 -34.24 -13.52 -3.89
N SER A 8 -34.78 -12.30 -3.97
CA SER A 8 -34.01 -11.05 -4.00
C SER A 8 -33.23 -10.78 -2.70
N PHE A 9 -33.79 -11.19 -1.56
CA PHE A 9 -33.16 -11.04 -0.24
C PHE A 9 -31.88 -11.87 -0.10
N ASN A 10 -31.78 -13.05 -0.74
CA ASN A 10 -30.58 -13.89 -0.63
C ASN A 10 -29.39 -13.28 -1.39
N ALA A 11 -29.63 -12.64 -2.54
CA ALA A 11 -28.59 -11.92 -3.28
C ALA A 11 -28.12 -10.66 -2.54
N LEU A 12 -29.05 -9.88 -1.96
CA LEU A 12 -28.74 -8.73 -1.12
C LEU A 12 -28.03 -9.13 0.17
N GLN A 13 -28.44 -10.20 0.85
CA GLN A 13 -27.74 -10.74 2.00
C GLN A 13 -26.32 -11.16 1.63
N LYS A 14 -26.11 -11.88 0.52
CA LYS A 14 -24.76 -12.22 0.04
C LYS A 14 -23.89 -10.98 -0.18
N LYS A 15 -24.44 -9.90 -0.74
CA LYS A 15 -23.73 -8.62 -0.92
C LYS A 15 -23.45 -7.89 0.40
N ILE A 16 -24.41 -7.84 1.33
CA ILE A 16 -24.23 -7.22 2.65
C ILE A 16 -23.21 -8.00 3.48
N PHE A 17 -23.26 -9.33 3.42
CA PHE A 17 -22.31 -10.18 4.14
C PHE A 17 -20.91 -10.15 3.51
N SER A 18 -20.78 -10.12 2.18
CA SER A 18 -19.48 -9.92 1.55
C SER A 18 -18.90 -8.55 1.91
N ALA A 19 -19.73 -7.51 1.95
CA ALA A 19 -19.33 -6.18 2.42
C ALA A 19 -18.88 -6.19 3.90
N LYS A 20 -19.56 -6.92 4.78
CA LYS A 20 -19.20 -7.03 6.20
C LYS A 20 -17.90 -7.82 6.44
N VAL A 21 -17.69 -8.90 5.70
CA VAL A 21 -16.43 -9.68 5.73
C VAL A 21 -15.27 -8.85 5.17
N LEU A 22 -15.50 -8.09 4.11
CA LEU A 22 -14.55 -7.11 3.60
C LEU A 22 -14.22 -6.02 4.61
N GLN A 23 -15.20 -5.57 5.38
CA GLN A 23 -14.97 -4.55 6.41
C GLN A 23 -14.10 -5.10 7.53
N MET A 24 -14.37 -6.31 8.03
CA MET A 24 -13.54 -6.95 9.06
C MET A 24 -12.12 -7.23 8.59
N GLY A 25 -11.94 -7.65 7.33
CA GLY A 25 -10.61 -7.84 6.75
C GLY A 25 -9.86 -6.52 6.55
N ARG A 26 -10.53 -5.48 6.03
CA ARG A 26 -9.93 -4.14 5.80
C ARG A 26 -9.58 -3.42 7.10
N ASP A 27 -10.34 -3.62 8.17
CA ASP A 27 -10.06 -3.01 9.46
C ASP A 27 -8.73 -3.51 10.06
N GLY A 28 -8.22 -4.66 9.62
CA GLY A 28 -6.94 -5.24 10.05
C GLY A 28 -5.73 -4.90 9.17
N THR A 29 -5.89 -4.11 8.12
CA THR A 29 -4.76 -3.61 7.30
C THR A 29 -4.49 -2.14 7.61
N ILE A 30 -3.30 -1.65 7.30
CA ILE A 30 -2.92 -0.24 7.47
C ILE A 30 -3.18 0.53 6.17
N LEU A 31 -2.68 0.02 5.04
CA LEU A 31 -2.74 0.71 3.74
C LEU A 31 -4.16 0.89 3.19
N PHE A 32 -5.05 -0.08 3.44
CA PHE A 32 -6.39 -0.15 2.82
C PHE A 32 -7.52 0.01 3.82
N ASN A 33 -7.21 0.45 5.03
CA ASN A 33 -8.22 0.66 6.05
C ASN A 33 -8.91 2.01 5.83
N PRO A 34 -10.23 2.02 5.59
CA PRO A 34 -10.96 3.26 5.37
C PRO A 34 -10.90 4.21 6.58
N LYS A 35 -10.65 3.69 7.80
CA LYS A 35 -10.52 4.49 9.01
C LYS A 35 -9.18 5.20 9.13
N GLN A 36 -8.15 4.79 8.39
CA GLN A 36 -6.87 5.49 8.37
C GLN A 36 -6.78 6.55 7.27
N GLY A 37 -7.70 6.51 6.29
CA GLY A 37 -7.80 7.55 5.26
C GLY A 37 -6.64 7.61 4.26
N LEU A 38 -5.71 6.64 4.29
CA LEU A 38 -4.54 6.60 3.41
C LEU A 38 -4.92 6.32 1.95
N ALA A 39 -5.91 5.46 1.73
CA ALA A 39 -6.43 5.13 0.41
C ALA A 39 -7.78 5.81 0.18
N SER A 40 -7.86 6.63 -0.86
CA SER A 40 -9.10 7.33 -1.25
C SER A 40 -9.14 7.55 -2.76
N LYS A 41 -10.29 8.00 -3.27
CA LYS A 41 -10.44 8.38 -4.69
C LYS A 41 -9.82 9.75 -5.01
N SER A 42 -9.45 10.52 -3.98
CA SER A 42 -8.91 11.86 -4.14
C SER A 42 -7.43 11.83 -4.51
N THR A 43 -7.02 12.73 -5.39
CA THR A 43 -5.63 13.06 -5.74
C THR A 43 -4.79 13.43 -4.51
N ASN A 44 -5.38 13.99 -3.44
CA ASN A 44 -4.64 14.34 -2.22
C ASN A 44 -4.38 13.15 -1.29
N SER A 45 -4.89 11.95 -1.62
CA SER A 45 -4.65 10.76 -0.79
C SER A 45 -3.35 10.07 -1.13
N CYS A 46 -2.76 9.37 -0.15
CA CYS A 46 -1.51 8.65 -0.34
C CYS A 46 -1.64 7.56 -1.41
N ILE A 47 -2.75 6.83 -1.40
CA ILE A 47 -3.05 5.78 -2.38
C ILE A 47 -4.33 6.17 -3.12
N GLN A 48 -4.23 6.34 -4.45
CA GLN A 48 -5.38 6.65 -5.28
C GLN A 48 -6.12 5.37 -5.66
N LEU A 49 -7.37 5.27 -5.22
CA LEU A 49 -8.30 4.20 -5.55
C LEU A 49 -9.07 4.55 -6.82
N ILE A 50 -8.88 3.76 -7.86
CA ILE A 50 -9.60 3.89 -9.12
C ILE A 50 -10.63 2.76 -9.18
N THR A 51 -11.90 3.14 -9.10
CA THR A 51 -13.05 2.20 -9.10
C THR A 51 -14.02 2.45 -10.24
N GLU A 52 -13.63 3.27 -11.22
CA GLU A 52 -14.53 3.76 -12.27
C GLU A 52 -14.81 2.71 -13.34
N LEU A 53 -13.95 1.69 -13.47
CA LEU A 53 -14.25 0.53 -14.31
C LEU A 53 -15.36 -0.30 -13.67
N THR A 54 -16.54 -0.19 -14.25
CA THR A 54 -17.64 -1.11 -14.00
C THR A 54 -17.37 -2.42 -14.75
N LYS A 55 -17.78 -3.57 -14.18
CA LYS A 55 -17.60 -4.90 -14.80
C LYS A 55 -18.17 -5.02 -16.23
N THR A 56 -19.01 -4.08 -16.63
CA THR A 56 -19.67 -3.97 -17.93
C THR A 56 -18.79 -3.35 -19.00
N GLU A 57 -17.82 -2.50 -18.64
CA GLU A 57 -16.87 -1.91 -19.58
C GLU A 57 -15.64 -2.82 -19.65
N ARG A 58 -15.50 -3.50 -20.79
CA ARG A 58 -14.45 -4.51 -21.00
C ARG A 58 -13.12 -3.79 -21.17
N GLY A 59 -12.20 -4.03 -20.25
CA GLY A 59 -10.82 -3.57 -20.31
C GLY A 59 -9.96 -4.30 -19.29
N ASP A 60 -8.74 -4.63 -19.68
CA ASP A 60 -7.68 -5.26 -18.89
C ASP A 60 -6.67 -4.24 -18.34
N LYS A 61 -6.90 -2.96 -18.64
CA LYS A 61 -6.10 -1.82 -18.18
C LYS A 61 -6.98 -0.69 -17.65
N VAL A 62 -6.48 0.01 -16.64
CA VAL A 62 -7.09 1.21 -16.06
C VAL A 62 -6.12 2.37 -16.24
N ILE A 63 -6.62 3.51 -16.71
CA ILE A 63 -5.80 4.71 -16.85
C ILE A 63 -5.94 5.56 -15.59
N MET A 64 -4.81 5.92 -15.01
CA MET A 64 -4.70 6.93 -13.97
C MET A 64 -4.14 8.22 -14.61
N PRO A 65 -4.97 9.25 -14.83
CA PRO A 65 -4.46 10.52 -15.32
C PRO A 65 -3.72 11.23 -14.18
N LEU A 66 -2.51 11.68 -14.47
CA LEU A 66 -1.76 12.58 -13.61
C LEU A 66 -1.65 13.92 -14.33
N VAL A 67 -1.96 15.00 -13.61
CA VAL A 67 -1.86 16.36 -14.14
C VAL A 67 -0.67 17.02 -13.44
N ASN A 68 0.26 17.51 -14.25
CA ASN A 68 1.40 18.26 -13.75
C ASN A 68 0.95 19.65 -13.27
N ASP A 69 1.69 20.21 -12.31
CA ASP A 69 1.41 21.56 -11.84
C ASP A 69 1.89 22.58 -12.90
N LEU A 70 1.19 23.71 -12.99
CA LEU A 70 1.53 24.81 -13.89
C LEU A 70 2.84 25.48 -13.42
N VAL A 71 3.70 25.87 -14.36
CA VAL A 71 5.04 26.42 -14.08
C VAL A 71 5.17 27.89 -14.48
N SER A 72 4.28 28.40 -15.34
CA SER A 72 4.35 29.78 -15.82
C SER A 72 4.03 30.80 -14.70
N ASP A 73 4.76 31.91 -14.68
CA ASP A 73 4.52 33.04 -13.77
C ASP A 73 3.22 33.82 -14.13
N GLY A 74 2.56 33.45 -15.23
CA GLY A 74 1.36 34.10 -15.73
C GLY A 74 1.65 35.46 -16.38
N VAL A 75 0.60 36.27 -16.53
CA VAL A 75 0.67 37.59 -17.15
C VAL A 75 0.43 38.66 -16.08
N ALA A 76 1.30 39.66 -15.99
CA ALA A 76 1.21 40.74 -15.00
C ALA A 76 0.49 41.98 -15.56
N GLY A 77 -0.34 42.63 -14.74
CA GLY A 77 -1.04 43.87 -15.09
C GLY A 77 -2.22 43.68 -16.05
N ASP A 78 -2.56 44.72 -16.80
CA ASP A 78 -3.64 44.72 -17.81
C ASP A 78 -3.19 44.11 -19.15
N ASN A 79 -2.17 43.26 -19.14
CA ASN A 79 -1.66 42.61 -20.35
C ASN A 79 -2.62 41.48 -20.79
N ASP A 80 -2.76 41.31 -22.10
CA ASP A 80 -3.67 40.33 -22.68
C ASP A 80 -3.28 38.89 -22.30
N GLN A 81 -4.24 38.18 -21.69
CA GLN A 81 -4.10 36.76 -21.34
C GLN A 81 -4.24 35.85 -22.56
N ASP A 82 -4.93 36.33 -23.60
CA ASP A 82 -5.09 35.61 -24.86
C ASP A 82 -3.73 35.54 -25.60
N GLY A 83 -3.28 34.33 -25.91
CA GLY A 83 -1.97 34.05 -26.50
C GLY A 83 -0.81 33.81 -25.52
N HIS A 84 -1.03 33.99 -24.21
CA HIS A 84 -0.05 33.68 -23.15
C HIS A 84 -0.50 32.52 -22.25
N GLU A 85 -1.36 31.64 -22.79
CA GLU A 85 -1.91 30.50 -22.09
C GLU A 85 -0.86 29.38 -21.96
N GLU A 86 -0.76 28.81 -20.76
CA GLU A 86 0.05 27.62 -20.52
C GLU A 86 -0.78 26.35 -20.80
N SER A 87 -0.21 25.41 -21.55
CA SER A 87 -0.85 24.12 -21.82
C SER A 87 -0.70 23.18 -20.62
N LEU A 88 -1.82 22.60 -20.18
CA LEU A 88 -1.81 21.53 -19.18
C LEU A 88 -1.24 20.23 -19.79
N ILE A 89 -0.13 19.75 -19.26
CA ILE A 89 0.45 18.46 -19.63
C ILE A 89 -0.13 17.38 -18.71
N ALA A 90 -0.92 16.49 -19.29
CA ALA A 90 -1.41 15.28 -18.63
C ALA A 90 -0.57 14.06 -19.05
N GLN A 91 -0.21 13.24 -18.07
CA GLN A 91 0.46 11.96 -18.30
C GLN A 91 -0.44 10.82 -17.83
N ASP A 92 -0.58 9.81 -18.67
CA ASP A 92 -1.45 8.67 -18.42
C ASP A 92 -0.63 7.48 -17.90
N LEU A 93 -0.97 7.01 -16.70
CA LEU A 93 -0.38 5.81 -16.13
C LEU A 93 -1.34 4.63 -16.32
N GLU A 94 -0.94 3.67 -17.15
CA GLU A 94 -1.71 2.43 -17.35
C GLU A 94 -1.45 1.42 -16.22
N ILE A 95 -2.51 0.97 -15.55
CA ILE A 95 -2.49 -0.07 -14.52
C ILE A 95 -3.13 -1.34 -15.08
N THR A 96 -2.37 -2.44 -15.15
CA THR A 96 -2.91 -3.74 -15.54
C THR A 96 -3.68 -4.37 -14.38
N ILE A 97 -4.79 -5.05 -14.68
CA ILE A 97 -5.62 -5.74 -13.67
C ILE A 97 -5.57 -7.25 -13.86
N ASP A 98 -5.62 -7.99 -12.76
CA ASP A 98 -5.70 -9.44 -12.79
C ASP A 98 -6.55 -9.99 -11.63
N MET A 99 -7.02 -11.23 -11.76
CA MET A 99 -7.83 -11.89 -10.76
C MET A 99 -6.97 -12.73 -9.80
N LEU A 100 -7.09 -12.46 -8.50
CA LEU A 100 -6.61 -13.33 -7.45
C LEU A 100 -7.79 -14.03 -6.76
N SER A 101 -7.73 -15.36 -6.66
CA SER A 101 -8.76 -16.16 -6.00
C SER A 101 -8.18 -17.22 -5.06
N HIS A 102 -8.94 -17.57 -4.03
CA HIS A 102 -8.63 -18.69 -3.14
C HIS A 102 -9.90 -19.38 -2.66
N ALA A 103 -9.81 -20.69 -2.43
CA ALA A 103 -10.94 -21.53 -2.08
C ALA A 103 -10.60 -22.53 -0.99
N VAL A 104 -11.57 -22.79 -0.11
CA VAL A 104 -11.50 -23.79 0.97
C VAL A 104 -12.67 -24.75 0.81
N ARG A 105 -12.43 -26.03 1.09
CA ARG A 105 -13.42 -27.10 0.91
C ARG A 105 -13.59 -27.90 2.18
N ASN A 106 -14.83 -28.32 2.45
CA ASN A 106 -15.13 -29.25 3.54
C ASN A 106 -14.78 -30.70 3.14
N LYS A 107 -14.18 -31.45 4.06
CA LYS A 107 -13.88 -32.89 3.91
C LYS A 107 -15.16 -33.74 3.81
N GLY A 108 -16.27 -33.34 4.43
CA GLY A 108 -17.59 -33.98 4.24
C GLY A 108 -18.56 -33.81 5.41
N VAL A 109 -19.81 -34.24 5.19
CA VAL A 109 -20.94 -34.08 6.13
C VAL A 109 -20.65 -34.66 7.53
N MET A 110 -20.00 -35.83 7.60
CA MET A 110 -19.64 -36.45 8.88
C MET A 110 -18.59 -35.63 9.66
N SER A 111 -17.69 -34.94 8.96
CA SER A 111 -16.71 -34.06 9.61
C SER A 111 -17.37 -32.80 10.18
N GLU A 112 -18.41 -32.31 9.52
CA GLU A 112 -19.16 -31.12 9.97
C GLU A 112 -20.01 -31.43 11.20
N GLN A 113 -20.58 -32.65 11.28
CA GLN A 113 -21.32 -33.08 12.47
C GLN A 113 -20.40 -33.40 13.66
N ARG A 114 -19.18 -33.92 13.42
CA ARG A 114 -18.20 -34.23 14.48
C ARG A 114 -17.58 -33.00 15.13
N THR A 115 -17.73 -31.82 14.52
CA THR A 115 -17.09 -30.58 14.98
C THR A 115 -18.14 -29.54 15.34
N VAL A 116 -17.95 -28.83 16.46
CA VAL A 116 -18.84 -27.73 16.88
C VAL A 116 -18.68 -26.50 15.97
N ILE A 117 -17.56 -26.42 15.25
CA ILE A 117 -17.19 -25.29 14.39
C ILE A 117 -17.99 -25.34 13.09
N ARG A 118 -18.78 -24.30 12.82
CA ARG A 118 -19.52 -24.15 11.56
C ARG A 118 -18.56 -23.81 10.43
N PHE A 119 -18.44 -24.69 9.45
CA PHE A 119 -17.52 -24.55 8.31
C PHE A 119 -17.77 -23.24 7.54
N ARG A 120 -19.03 -22.91 7.26
CA ARG A 120 -19.37 -21.73 6.43
C ARG A 120 -18.99 -20.40 7.05
N SER A 121 -19.24 -20.19 8.34
CA SER A 121 -18.89 -18.93 9.01
C SER A 121 -17.38 -18.79 9.17
N THR A 122 -16.70 -19.89 9.52
CA THR A 122 -15.25 -19.90 9.73
C THR A 122 -14.50 -19.70 8.42
N ALA A 123 -14.91 -20.39 7.34
CA ALA A 123 -14.30 -20.23 6.02
C ALA A 123 -14.44 -18.79 5.50
N ARG A 124 -15.60 -18.15 5.72
CA ARG A 124 -15.84 -16.74 5.37
C ARG A 124 -14.86 -15.80 6.05
N GLU A 125 -14.77 -15.90 7.36
CA GLU A 125 -13.89 -15.03 8.16
C GLU A 125 -12.42 -15.23 7.76
N LYS A 126 -11.97 -16.48 7.64
CA LYS A 126 -10.57 -16.78 7.29
C LYS A 126 -10.22 -16.35 5.86
N LEU A 127 -11.13 -16.52 4.90
CA LEU A 127 -10.90 -16.05 3.52
C LEU A 127 -10.91 -14.52 3.40
N GLY A 128 -11.78 -13.84 4.16
CA GLY A 128 -11.77 -12.38 4.26
C GLY A 128 -10.44 -11.85 4.78
N ASN A 129 -9.95 -12.43 5.89
CA ASN A 129 -8.67 -12.05 6.49
C ASN A 129 -7.49 -12.39 5.57
N TRP A 130 -7.50 -13.56 4.92
CA TRP A 130 -6.48 -13.94 3.93
C TRP A 130 -6.38 -12.92 2.80
N ARG A 131 -7.51 -12.50 2.23
CA ARG A 131 -7.54 -11.54 1.12
C ARG A 131 -7.02 -10.18 1.56
N ALA A 132 -7.43 -9.70 2.72
CA ALA A 132 -6.92 -8.44 3.27
C ALA A 132 -5.40 -8.49 3.49
N GLN A 133 -4.91 -9.59 4.07
CA GLN A 133 -3.48 -9.76 4.31
C GLN A 133 -2.67 -9.79 3.03
N LYS A 134 -3.14 -10.51 2.00
CA LYS A 134 -2.47 -10.61 0.69
C LYS A 134 -2.49 -9.31 -0.10
N ARG A 135 -3.62 -8.59 -0.08
CA ARG A 135 -3.74 -7.27 -0.71
C ARG A 135 -2.70 -6.30 -0.16
N GLU A 136 -2.56 -6.28 1.16
CA GLU A 136 -1.59 -5.41 1.83
C GLU A 136 -0.14 -5.84 1.59
N GLU A 137 0.14 -7.14 1.59
CA GLU A 137 1.48 -7.66 1.26
C GLU A 137 1.92 -7.25 -0.15
N ILE A 138 1.01 -7.37 -1.13
CA ILE A 138 1.25 -6.90 -2.50
C ILE A 138 1.48 -5.39 -2.51
N GLY A 139 0.67 -4.62 -1.78
CA GLY A 139 0.82 -3.17 -1.67
C GLY A 139 2.20 -2.75 -1.16
N PHE A 140 2.69 -3.36 -0.08
CA PHE A 140 4.03 -3.06 0.46
C PHE A 140 5.15 -3.46 -0.52
N LEU A 141 5.03 -4.59 -1.22
CA LEU A 141 6.01 -5.01 -2.23
C LEU A 141 6.07 -4.02 -3.40
N VAL A 142 4.92 -3.55 -3.89
CA VAL A 142 4.85 -2.56 -4.98
C VAL A 142 5.42 -1.21 -4.54
N LEU A 143 5.07 -0.70 -3.35
CA LEU A 143 5.67 0.55 -2.84
C LEU A 143 7.19 0.45 -2.68
N ALA A 144 7.67 -0.68 -2.18
CA ALA A 144 9.09 -0.91 -1.99
C ALA A 144 9.85 -1.23 -3.29
N GLY A 145 9.15 -1.42 -4.41
CA GLY A 145 9.78 -1.81 -5.67
C GLY A 145 10.41 -3.20 -5.63
N ARG A 146 9.79 -4.14 -4.91
CA ARG A 146 10.28 -5.51 -4.74
C ARG A 146 9.41 -6.49 -5.51
N SER A 147 10.03 -7.37 -6.30
CA SER A 147 9.33 -8.39 -7.07
C SER A 147 8.54 -9.35 -6.17
N PHE A 148 7.41 -9.85 -6.68
CA PHE A 148 6.56 -10.81 -5.99
C PHE A 148 7.19 -12.21 -5.86
N THR A 149 8.34 -12.45 -6.50
CA THR A 149 9.15 -13.66 -6.28
C THR A 149 9.66 -13.76 -4.85
N TYR A 150 9.75 -12.64 -4.14
CA TYR A 150 10.15 -12.57 -2.74
C TYR A 150 8.95 -12.32 -1.82
N LYS A 151 9.11 -12.72 -0.56
CA LYS A 151 8.25 -12.30 0.55
C LYS A 151 8.74 -10.95 1.08
N LEU A 152 7.97 -10.35 1.99
CA LEU A 152 8.36 -9.10 2.66
C LEU A 152 9.62 -9.27 3.51
N ASP A 153 9.89 -10.48 4.01
CA ASP A 153 11.12 -10.83 4.74
C ASP A 153 12.30 -11.14 3.78
N MET A 154 12.19 -10.78 2.50
CA MET A 154 13.16 -10.99 1.42
C MET A 154 13.50 -12.46 1.09
N THR A 155 12.89 -13.43 1.79
CA THR A 155 12.97 -14.85 1.40
C THR A 155 12.29 -15.12 0.06
N ALA A 156 12.89 -16.00 -0.74
CA ALA A 156 12.27 -16.48 -1.97
C ALA A 156 10.95 -17.22 -1.68
N ARG A 157 9.93 -16.98 -2.51
CA ARG A 157 8.69 -17.75 -2.49
C ARG A 157 8.90 -19.13 -3.11
N PRO A 158 8.13 -20.14 -2.69
CA PRO A 158 8.15 -21.44 -3.37
C PRO A 158 7.65 -21.30 -4.81
N SER A 159 8.13 -22.15 -5.70
CA SER A 159 7.74 -22.20 -7.13
C SER A 159 6.25 -22.45 -7.34
N SER A 160 5.53 -22.96 -6.33
CA SER A 160 4.08 -23.13 -6.35
C SER A 160 3.29 -21.81 -6.19
N SER A 161 3.96 -20.71 -5.84
CA SER A 161 3.30 -19.41 -5.66
C SER A 161 2.83 -18.84 -6.99
N GLN A 162 1.57 -18.44 -7.05
CA GLN A 162 0.95 -17.84 -8.24
C GLN A 162 1.03 -16.29 -8.24
N LEU A 163 1.58 -15.67 -7.18
CA LEU A 163 1.69 -14.21 -7.11
C LEU A 163 2.62 -13.62 -8.19
N PRO A 164 3.78 -14.22 -8.52
CA PRO A 164 4.62 -13.73 -9.61
C PRO A 164 4.00 -13.88 -11.01
N ALA A 165 2.95 -14.69 -11.14
CA ALA A 165 2.26 -14.91 -12.42
C ALA A 165 1.15 -13.89 -12.70
N LEU A 166 0.85 -13.00 -11.74
CA LEU A 166 -0.14 -11.94 -11.92
C LEU A 166 0.34 -10.95 -12.99
N ALA A 167 -0.56 -10.47 -13.84
CA ALA A 167 -0.21 -9.57 -14.95
C ALA A 167 0.57 -8.32 -14.49
N PHE A 168 0.13 -7.70 -13.40
CA PHE A 168 0.75 -6.51 -12.82
C PHE A 168 2.07 -6.78 -12.06
N ALA A 169 2.53 -8.03 -11.96
CA ALA A 169 3.81 -8.34 -11.32
C ALA A 169 5.01 -7.79 -12.10
N ASN A 170 4.87 -7.62 -13.42
CA ASN A 170 5.90 -7.05 -14.30
C ASN A 170 5.99 -5.52 -14.18
N ASP A 171 4.94 -4.87 -13.67
CA ASP A 171 4.86 -3.40 -13.52
C ASP A 171 5.59 -2.89 -12.26
N VAL A 172 6.23 -3.78 -11.48
CA VAL A 172 6.97 -3.40 -10.27
C VAL A 172 8.36 -2.88 -10.62
N THR A 173 8.58 -1.59 -10.40
CA THR A 173 9.86 -0.92 -10.62
C THR A 173 10.67 -0.79 -9.33
N ALA A 174 11.98 -1.02 -9.41
CA ALA A 174 12.89 -0.80 -8.27
C ALA A 174 12.89 0.69 -7.85
N PRO A 175 13.27 1.03 -6.60
CA PRO A 175 13.39 2.42 -6.18
C PRO A 175 14.37 3.20 -7.06
N SER A 176 13.95 4.36 -7.57
CA SER A 176 14.83 5.23 -8.38
C SER A 176 16.03 5.71 -7.56
N ALA A 177 17.20 5.87 -8.19
CA ALA A 177 18.44 6.20 -7.49
C ALA A 177 18.34 7.51 -6.66
N ASN A 178 17.64 8.52 -7.18
CA ASN A 178 17.42 9.77 -6.44
C ASN A 178 16.26 9.69 -5.44
N ARG A 179 15.52 8.58 -5.34
CA ARG A 179 14.43 8.35 -4.38
C ARG A 179 14.83 7.40 -3.25
N VAL A 180 16.12 7.31 -2.98
CA VAL A 180 16.68 6.50 -1.90
C VAL A 180 17.43 7.36 -0.87
N VAL A 181 17.29 7.03 0.41
CA VAL A 181 18.04 7.63 1.52
C VAL A 181 18.70 6.53 2.33
N PHE A 182 19.96 6.78 2.70
CA PHE A 182 20.75 5.96 3.59
C PHE A 182 21.26 6.84 4.74
N PRO A 183 21.47 6.25 5.93
CA PRO A 183 22.04 6.96 7.08
C PRO A 183 23.54 7.24 6.90
N GLY A 184 23.98 8.42 7.33
CA GLY A 184 25.38 8.82 7.32
C GLY A 184 25.93 9.03 5.90
N SER A 185 27.15 8.57 5.65
CA SER A 185 27.83 8.69 4.35
C SER A 185 27.63 7.48 3.42
N VAL A 186 26.74 6.55 3.79
CA VAL A 186 26.46 5.34 3.00
C VAL A 186 25.63 5.72 1.77
N THR A 187 25.90 5.08 0.63
CA THR A 187 25.16 5.32 -0.63
C THR A 187 24.54 4.05 -1.22
N THR A 188 24.82 2.88 -0.64
CA THR A 188 24.31 1.59 -1.11
C THR A 188 24.00 0.66 0.06
N THR A 189 23.15 -0.33 -0.16
CA THR A 189 22.87 -1.37 0.84
C THR A 189 24.10 -2.21 1.21
N ALA A 190 25.08 -2.34 0.31
CA ALA A 190 26.34 -3.03 0.58
C ALA A 190 27.28 -2.24 1.51
N GLY A 191 27.13 -0.91 1.57
CA GLY A 191 27.89 -0.06 2.49
C GLY A 191 27.31 0.04 3.90
N LEU A 192 26.13 -0.57 4.15
CA LEU A 192 25.50 -0.53 5.47
C LEU A 192 26.27 -1.38 6.48
N SER A 193 26.37 -0.87 7.70
CA SER A 193 26.88 -1.56 8.88
C SER A 193 25.81 -1.60 9.98
N ALA A 194 25.98 -2.42 11.01
CA ALA A 194 25.05 -2.49 12.15
C ALA A 194 24.91 -1.15 12.93
N ALA A 195 25.83 -0.20 12.73
CA ALA A 195 25.76 1.14 13.33
C ALA A 195 24.80 2.08 12.57
N ASN A 196 24.46 1.77 11.33
CA ASN A 196 23.65 2.58 10.44
C ASN A 196 22.14 2.42 10.73
N LYS A 197 21.74 2.73 11.96
CA LYS A 197 20.38 2.56 12.47
C LYS A 197 19.44 3.69 12.08
N MET A 198 18.14 3.47 12.26
CA MET A 198 17.13 4.50 12.11
C MET A 198 17.27 5.57 13.20
N SER A 199 17.41 6.84 12.81
CA SER A 199 17.48 7.99 13.72
C SER A 199 16.62 9.14 13.21
N TRP A 200 16.35 10.10 14.09
CA TRP A 200 15.59 11.31 13.77
C TRP A 200 16.24 12.11 12.64
N ASN A 201 17.57 12.18 12.61
CA ASN A 201 18.32 12.86 11.57
C ASN A 201 18.11 12.23 10.17
N VAL A 202 17.94 10.90 10.09
CA VAL A 202 17.62 10.21 8.83
C VAL A 202 16.24 10.59 8.33
N LEU A 203 15.25 10.72 9.22
CA LEU A 203 13.90 11.19 8.87
C LEU A 203 13.91 12.63 8.36
N LEU A 204 14.69 13.51 9.00
CA LEU A 204 14.82 14.90 8.57
C LEU A 204 15.51 15.00 7.21
N GLN A 205 16.55 14.20 6.97
CA GLN A 205 17.21 14.11 5.66
C GLN A 205 16.25 13.60 4.60
N ALA A 206 15.45 12.57 4.90
CA ALA A 206 14.43 12.05 4.00
C ALA A 206 13.36 13.09 3.67
N LYS A 207 12.87 13.84 4.66
CA LYS A 207 11.93 14.93 4.45
C LYS A 207 12.53 16.05 3.59
N THR A 208 13.75 16.47 3.87
CA THR A 208 14.44 17.52 3.11
C THR A 208 14.63 17.09 1.66
N LYS A 209 14.99 15.82 1.43
CA LYS A 209 15.12 15.25 0.09
C LYS A 209 13.78 15.19 -0.64
N ALA A 210 12.71 14.78 0.05
CA ALA A 210 11.36 14.76 -0.51
C ALA A 210 10.87 16.16 -0.93
N LYS A 211 11.10 17.18 -0.09
CA LYS A 211 10.78 18.57 -0.41
C LYS A 211 11.58 19.11 -1.59
N ARG A 212 12.89 18.85 -1.62
CA ARG A 212 13.76 19.33 -2.70
C ARG A 212 13.40 18.71 -4.05
N ALA A 213 12.98 17.46 -4.05
CA ALA A 213 12.58 16.72 -5.24
C ALA A 213 11.07 16.85 -5.53
N ASN A 214 10.43 17.91 -5.01
CA ASN A 214 9.03 18.29 -5.21
C ASN A 214 8.01 17.14 -5.09
N ILE A 215 8.25 16.22 -4.14
CA ILE A 215 7.26 15.16 -3.86
C ILE A 215 6.01 15.82 -3.30
N LYS A 216 4.87 15.62 -3.98
CA LYS A 216 3.57 16.20 -3.59
C LYS A 216 3.23 15.78 -2.15
N PRO A 217 3.17 16.73 -1.20
CA PRO A 217 2.78 16.42 0.18
C PRO A 217 1.28 16.13 0.26
N ILE A 218 0.88 15.44 1.32
CA ILE A 218 -0.54 15.30 1.65
C ILE A 218 -0.95 16.54 2.44
N TYR A 219 -1.88 17.31 1.91
CA TYR A 219 -2.41 18.47 2.61
C TYR A 219 -3.43 18.04 3.65
N HIS A 220 -3.16 18.36 4.91
CA HIS A 220 -4.06 18.07 6.01
C HIS A 220 -4.18 19.29 6.93
N GLU A 221 -5.40 19.83 7.07
CA GLU A 221 -5.68 21.07 7.84
C GLU A 221 -4.74 22.24 7.47
N GLY A 222 -4.38 22.35 6.18
CA GLY A 222 -3.46 23.39 5.69
C GLY A 222 -1.98 23.14 5.98
N ARG A 223 -1.62 21.98 6.55
CA ARG A 223 -0.22 21.58 6.77
C ARG A 223 0.21 20.50 5.79
N GLU A 224 1.41 20.67 5.26
CA GLU A 224 2.10 19.65 4.47
C GLU A 224 2.49 18.48 5.36
N THR A 225 2.02 17.29 5.00
CA THR A 225 2.28 16.07 5.75
C THR A 225 2.80 14.97 4.82
N TYR A 226 3.79 14.22 5.28
CA TYR A 226 4.23 12.97 4.63
C TYR A 226 3.96 11.78 5.55
N VAL A 227 3.60 10.65 4.97
CA VAL A 227 3.36 9.41 5.71
C VAL A 227 4.62 8.56 5.64
N THR A 228 5.18 8.19 6.78
CA THR A 228 6.35 7.30 6.86
C THR A 228 5.95 5.97 7.48
N MET A 229 6.19 4.89 6.75
CA MET A 229 5.99 3.52 7.20
C MET A 229 7.32 2.93 7.60
N ILE A 230 7.45 2.49 8.86
CA ILE A 230 8.67 1.92 9.42
C ILE A 230 8.42 0.50 9.97
N SER A 231 9.47 -0.32 9.98
CA SER A 231 9.40 -1.63 10.63
C SER A 231 9.42 -1.48 12.16
N PRO A 232 8.96 -2.49 12.92
CA PRO A 232 9.06 -2.49 14.39
C PRO A 232 10.48 -2.33 14.92
N GLU A 233 11.45 -2.89 14.22
CA GLU A 233 12.88 -2.80 14.60
C GLU A 233 13.42 -1.38 14.38
N GLN A 234 13.05 -0.74 13.27
CA GLN A 234 13.33 0.68 13.05
C GLN A 234 12.62 1.58 14.08
N GLY A 235 11.39 1.23 14.45
CA GLY A 235 10.62 1.93 15.48
C GLY A 235 11.25 1.83 16.86
N ARG A 236 11.82 0.67 17.21
CA ARG A 236 12.59 0.48 18.45
C ARG A 236 13.84 1.37 18.46
N ASP A 237 14.60 1.36 17.38
CA ASP A 237 15.84 2.14 17.27
C ASP A 237 15.54 3.65 17.31
N LEU A 238 14.48 4.12 16.64
CA LEU A 238 14.02 5.51 16.70
C LEU A 238 13.59 5.92 18.11
N LYS A 239 12.90 5.05 18.86
CA LYS A 239 12.50 5.33 20.25
C LYS A 239 13.69 5.40 21.22
N GLN A 240 14.82 4.80 20.86
CA GLN A 240 16.06 4.84 21.66
C GLN A 240 16.94 6.06 21.33
N ASP A 241 16.67 6.75 20.22
CA ASP A 241 17.43 7.92 19.79
C ASP A 241 17.25 9.10 20.78
N PRO A 242 18.34 9.64 21.36
CA PRO A 242 18.27 10.76 22.30
C PRO A 242 17.54 11.99 21.73
N ASP A 243 17.73 12.29 20.45
CA ASP A 243 17.11 13.46 19.79
C ASP A 243 15.58 13.28 19.72
N TYR A 244 15.13 12.08 19.36
CA TYR A 244 13.72 11.74 19.31
C TYR A 244 13.08 11.76 20.71
N ILE A 245 13.77 11.25 21.73
CA ILE A 245 13.31 11.30 23.12
C ILE A 245 13.16 12.75 23.60
N ALA A 246 14.10 13.64 23.27
CA ALA A 246 14.01 15.05 23.64
C ALA A 246 12.78 15.70 22.99
N ILE A 247 12.61 15.54 21.68
CA ILE A 247 11.49 16.13 20.94
C ILE A 247 10.15 15.59 21.43
N THR A 248 10.04 14.29 21.70
CA THR A 248 8.79 13.68 22.18
C THR A 248 8.44 14.07 23.61
N LYS A 249 9.43 14.37 24.46
CA LYS A 249 9.20 14.93 25.80
C LYS A 249 8.66 16.36 25.73
N ASP A 250 9.17 17.16 24.79
CA ASP A 250 8.74 18.55 24.60
C ASP A 250 7.42 18.65 23.80
N ALA A 251 7.14 17.67 22.94
CA ALA A 251 5.91 17.59 22.16
C ALA A 251 4.77 16.98 22.98
N GLY A 252 4.03 17.83 23.70
CA GLY A 252 2.82 17.44 24.42
C GLY A 252 1.74 16.75 23.57
N SER A 253 0.88 15.97 24.23
CA SER A 253 -0.27 15.22 23.68
C SER A 253 -1.03 15.99 22.58
N ARG A 254 -0.90 15.55 21.32
CA ARG A 254 -1.70 16.02 20.19
C ARG A 254 -2.85 15.05 19.92
N GLY A 255 -4.05 15.61 19.77
CA GLY A 255 -5.32 14.94 20.02
C GLY A 255 -5.61 13.68 19.19
N ALA A 256 -6.05 12.64 19.89
CA ALA A 256 -6.47 11.33 19.39
C ALA A 256 -7.74 11.31 18.49
N LYS A 257 -8.17 12.45 17.94
CA LYS A 257 -9.44 12.57 17.20
C LYS A 257 -9.31 12.47 15.68
N ASN A 258 -8.12 12.28 15.14
CA ASN A 258 -7.92 12.30 13.69
C ASN A 258 -7.74 10.88 13.11
N PRO A 259 -8.55 10.48 12.13
CA PRO A 259 -8.41 9.21 11.40
C PRO A 259 -6.99 8.97 10.84
N LEU A 260 -6.34 10.02 10.31
CA LEU A 260 -4.97 9.92 9.78
C LEU A 260 -3.93 9.78 10.89
N PHE A 261 -4.18 10.28 12.10
CA PHE A 261 -3.23 10.17 13.22
C PHE A 261 -3.55 8.97 14.14
N SER A 262 -4.67 8.29 13.91
CA SER A 262 -5.11 7.12 14.69
C SER A 262 -4.27 5.88 14.34
N GLY A 263 -3.39 5.50 15.27
CA GLY A 263 -2.45 4.38 15.11
C GLY A 263 -1.06 4.79 14.61
N ALA A 264 -0.83 6.09 14.39
CA ALA A 264 0.52 6.61 14.22
C ALA A 264 1.25 6.62 15.57
N ILE A 265 2.54 6.29 15.56
CA ILE A 265 3.39 6.32 16.77
C ILE A 265 3.68 7.75 17.17
N ALA A 266 3.98 8.58 16.18
CA ALA A 266 4.25 9.99 16.40
C ALA A 266 3.95 10.79 15.15
N MET A 267 3.55 12.03 15.40
CA MET A 267 3.52 13.09 14.41
C MET A 267 4.52 14.15 14.83
N VAL A 268 5.66 14.21 14.13
CA VAL A 268 6.74 15.15 14.45
C VAL A 268 7.14 15.84 13.16
N ASP A 269 7.17 17.17 13.18
CA ASP A 269 7.60 17.99 12.06
C ASP A 269 6.94 17.62 10.71
N GLY A 270 5.61 17.42 10.69
CA GLY A 270 4.87 17.09 9.45
C GLY A 270 5.13 15.67 8.90
N LEU A 271 5.80 14.80 9.64
CA LEU A 271 5.89 13.38 9.34
C LEU A 271 4.90 12.60 10.22
N VAL A 272 4.09 11.75 9.61
CA VAL A 272 3.19 10.81 10.29
C VAL A 272 3.83 9.44 10.24
N ILE A 273 4.28 8.94 11.39
CA ILE A 273 5.04 7.70 11.46
C ILE A 273 4.12 6.55 11.87
N TYR A 274 4.03 5.52 11.04
CA TYR A 274 3.36 4.27 11.36
C TYR A 274 4.36 3.13 11.45
N GLU A 275 4.20 2.30 12.48
CA GLU A 275 4.93 1.04 12.61
C GLU A 275 4.07 -0.10 12.11
N HIS A 276 4.61 -0.91 11.21
CA HIS A 276 3.88 -2.04 10.68
C HIS A 276 4.78 -3.24 10.35
N ASN A 277 4.32 -4.44 10.70
CA ASN A 277 5.09 -5.68 10.53
C ASN A 277 5.29 -6.08 9.06
N LYS A 278 4.56 -5.47 8.12
CA LYS A 278 4.67 -5.76 6.68
C LYS A 278 5.59 -4.81 5.92
N VAL A 279 6.27 -3.90 6.60
CA VAL A 279 7.37 -3.15 5.99
C VAL A 279 8.47 -4.14 5.59
N PRO A 280 9.02 -4.10 4.37
CA PRO A 280 10.00 -5.09 3.93
C PRO A 280 11.27 -5.07 4.77
N THR A 281 11.73 -6.26 5.16
CA THR A 281 12.95 -6.48 5.94
C THR A 281 13.73 -7.64 5.33
N ASN A 282 15.04 -7.69 5.52
CA ASN A 282 15.86 -8.84 5.11
C ASN A 282 16.05 -9.86 6.24
N ARG A 283 15.26 -9.79 7.31
CA ARG A 283 15.49 -10.54 8.57
C ARG A 283 15.57 -12.04 8.41
N ALA A 284 14.79 -12.60 7.48
CA ALA A 284 14.78 -14.04 7.20
C ALA A 284 15.58 -14.40 5.94
N ASP A 285 16.21 -13.42 5.30
CA ASP A 285 17.05 -13.64 4.13
C ASP A 285 18.33 -14.39 4.52
N THR A 286 18.78 -15.28 3.64
CA THR A 286 20.06 -15.96 3.79
C THR A 286 21.23 -15.05 3.45
N THR A 287 20.98 -13.97 2.72
CA THR A 287 21.96 -12.96 2.35
C THR A 287 21.54 -11.61 2.93
N GLY A 288 22.12 -11.24 4.07
CA GLY A 288 21.89 -9.94 4.70
C GLY A 288 22.46 -8.78 3.87
N TRP A 289 22.34 -7.56 4.39
CA TRP A 289 22.96 -6.38 3.78
C TRP A 289 24.38 -6.17 4.32
N GLY A 290 25.06 -5.13 3.83
CA GLY A 290 26.44 -4.83 4.20
C GLY A 290 27.46 -5.69 3.45
N ALA A 291 28.73 -5.31 3.54
CA ALA A 291 29.82 -5.99 2.82
C ALA A 291 30.00 -7.45 3.25
N GLY A 292 29.62 -7.78 4.49
CA GLY A 292 29.64 -9.13 5.04
C GLY A 292 28.37 -9.95 4.80
N ASN A 293 27.32 -9.35 4.20
CA ASN A 293 25.98 -9.94 4.10
C ASN A 293 25.39 -10.40 5.46
N ASP A 294 25.73 -9.69 6.53
CA ASP A 294 25.40 -10.02 7.91
C ASP A 294 24.52 -8.95 8.59
N VAL A 295 24.26 -7.83 7.91
CA VAL A 295 23.47 -6.73 8.45
C VAL A 295 21.98 -6.99 8.20
N MET A 296 21.24 -7.20 9.29
CA MET A 296 19.79 -7.14 9.26
C MET A 296 19.35 -5.68 9.05
N GLY A 297 18.38 -5.48 8.17
CA GLY A 297 17.99 -4.18 7.65
C GLY A 297 16.54 -4.18 7.17
N ALA A 298 16.00 -2.96 7.14
CA ALA A 298 14.61 -2.70 6.80
C ALA A 298 14.52 -1.54 5.79
N GLN A 299 13.52 -1.62 4.92
CA GLN A 299 13.21 -0.61 3.93
C GLN A 299 11.98 0.18 4.40
N ALA A 300 12.22 1.28 5.10
CA ALA A 300 11.17 2.23 5.44
C ALA A 300 10.73 2.99 4.18
N LEU A 301 9.46 3.40 4.15
CA LEU A 301 8.84 4.05 3.00
C LEU A 301 8.28 5.40 3.44
N LEU A 302 8.75 6.48 2.83
CA LEU A 302 8.15 7.80 2.95
C LEU A 302 7.25 8.02 1.72
N LEU A 303 5.98 8.34 1.99
CA LEU A 303 4.91 8.41 1.01
C LEU A 303 4.30 9.81 1.01
N GLY A 304 4.22 10.38 -0.19
CA GLY A 304 3.45 11.58 -0.50
C GLY A 304 2.03 11.27 -0.99
N ALA A 305 1.39 12.26 -1.60
CA ALA A 305 0.13 12.09 -2.30
C ALA A 305 0.33 11.26 -3.59
N GLN A 306 -0.63 10.39 -3.93
CA GLN A 306 -0.58 9.51 -5.11
C GLN A 306 0.69 8.64 -5.19
N ALA A 307 1.20 8.17 -4.05
CA ALA A 307 2.33 7.26 -3.99
C ALA A 307 2.07 5.91 -4.68
N MET A 308 0.80 5.50 -4.83
CA MET A 308 0.40 4.31 -5.57
C MET A 308 -0.98 4.48 -6.20
N GLY A 309 -1.15 3.97 -7.41
CA GLY A 309 -2.45 3.72 -8.04
C GLY A 309 -2.94 2.30 -7.76
N VAL A 310 -4.17 2.17 -7.27
CA VAL A 310 -4.83 0.88 -7.04
C VAL A 310 -6.14 0.84 -7.79
N ALA A 311 -6.21 -0.08 -8.75
CA ALA A 311 -7.41 -0.36 -9.51
C ALA A 311 -8.19 -1.50 -8.83
N GLU A 312 -9.48 -1.29 -8.56
CA GLU A 312 -10.39 -2.34 -8.11
C GLU A 312 -11.62 -2.40 -9.02
N VAL A 313 -11.84 -3.56 -9.64
CA VAL A 313 -12.99 -3.77 -10.53
C VAL A 313 -14.10 -4.52 -9.80
N GLY A 314 -15.15 -3.76 -9.46
CA GLY A 314 -16.34 -4.25 -8.76
C GLY A 314 -16.09 -4.76 -7.34
N SER A 315 -17.16 -5.21 -6.68
CA SER A 315 -17.03 -5.85 -5.38
C SER A 315 -16.46 -7.25 -5.52
N SER A 316 -15.72 -7.66 -4.50
CA SER A 316 -15.25 -9.03 -4.33
C SER A 316 -16.38 -10.03 -4.46
N GLU A 317 -16.13 -11.12 -5.17
CA GLU A 317 -17.15 -12.12 -5.41
C GLU A 317 -16.99 -13.31 -4.48
N TRP A 318 -18.14 -13.75 -3.99
CA TRP A 318 -18.29 -14.94 -3.18
C TRP A 318 -18.97 -16.02 -4.01
N ALA A 319 -18.28 -17.14 -4.22
CA ALA A 319 -18.83 -18.29 -4.90
C ALA A 319 -18.95 -19.48 -3.93
N GLU A 320 -20.13 -20.09 -3.87
CA GLU A 320 -20.35 -21.35 -3.15
C GLU A 320 -20.58 -22.46 -4.17
N ASP A 321 -19.70 -23.45 -4.16
CA ASP A 321 -19.89 -24.67 -4.93
C ASP A 321 -20.66 -25.68 -4.08
N LYS A 322 -21.90 -25.94 -4.49
CA LYS A 322 -22.80 -26.93 -3.88
C LYS A 322 -22.94 -28.20 -4.72
N GLN A 323 -22.32 -28.27 -5.90
CA GLN A 323 -22.55 -29.35 -6.87
C GLN A 323 -21.46 -30.42 -6.87
N LYS A 324 -20.28 -30.15 -6.30
CA LYS A 324 -19.23 -31.17 -6.18
C LYS A 324 -19.57 -32.26 -5.15
N ASP A 325 -19.38 -33.52 -5.56
CA ASP A 325 -19.66 -34.72 -4.75
C ASP A 325 -21.11 -34.76 -4.24
N TYR A 326 -22.08 -34.52 -5.13
CA TYR A 326 -23.53 -34.51 -4.83
C TYR A 326 -23.91 -33.62 -3.63
N GLY A 327 -23.20 -32.50 -3.43
CA GLY A 327 -23.45 -31.56 -2.33
C GLY A 327 -22.95 -32.02 -0.95
N ARG A 328 -22.23 -33.15 -0.87
CA ARG A 328 -21.66 -33.67 0.39
C ARG A 328 -20.45 -32.88 0.88
N LYS A 329 -19.79 -32.14 -0.02
CA LYS A 329 -18.55 -31.40 0.26
C LYS A 329 -18.67 -29.96 -0.25
N PRO A 330 -19.34 -29.07 0.52
CA PRO A 330 -19.46 -27.67 0.13
C PRO A 330 -18.08 -27.04 -0.02
N GLY A 331 -17.90 -26.35 -1.15
CA GLY A 331 -16.73 -25.54 -1.46
C GLY A 331 -17.09 -24.06 -1.39
N ILE A 332 -16.12 -23.27 -0.94
CA ILE A 332 -16.26 -21.83 -0.80
C ILE A 332 -15.06 -21.19 -1.49
N ALA A 333 -15.30 -20.22 -2.37
CA ALA A 333 -14.27 -19.47 -3.05
C ALA A 333 -14.48 -17.95 -2.90
N TYR A 334 -13.36 -17.24 -2.85
CA TYR A 334 -13.29 -15.79 -2.76
C TYR A 334 -12.38 -15.27 -3.88
N SER A 335 -12.90 -14.36 -4.70
CA SER A 335 -12.14 -13.77 -5.82
C SER A 335 -12.17 -12.23 -5.79
N SER A 336 -11.10 -11.64 -6.30
CA SER A 336 -11.01 -10.22 -6.61
C SER A 336 -10.32 -10.01 -7.93
N ILE A 337 -10.74 -8.98 -8.64
CA ILE A 337 -9.95 -8.36 -9.69
C ILE A 337 -9.30 -7.11 -9.08
N MET A 338 -7.99 -6.97 -9.22
CA MET A 338 -7.23 -5.84 -8.70
C MET A 338 -5.98 -5.58 -9.52
N GLY A 339 -5.50 -4.34 -9.50
CA GLY A 339 -4.24 -3.92 -10.11
C GLY A 339 -3.51 -2.93 -9.22
N PHE A 340 -2.18 -2.99 -9.22
CA PHE A 340 -1.32 -2.13 -8.41
C PHE A 340 -0.20 -1.59 -9.29
N LYS A 341 0.04 -0.28 -9.24
CA LYS A 341 1.20 0.31 -9.91
C LYS A 341 1.74 1.47 -9.11
N LYS A 342 3.07 1.56 -9.04
CA LYS A 342 3.79 2.73 -8.53
C LYS A 342 3.96 3.72 -9.70
N PRO A 343 3.51 4.97 -9.58
CA PRO A 343 3.73 5.99 -10.61
C PRO A 343 5.21 6.33 -10.70
N VAL A 344 5.75 6.23 -11.92
CA VAL A 344 7.11 6.66 -12.29
C VAL A 344 6.93 7.68 -13.41
N PHE A 345 7.50 8.87 -13.22
CA PHE A 345 7.40 9.95 -14.18
C PHE A 345 8.74 10.65 -14.35
N GLU A 346 8.91 11.31 -15.48
CA GLU A 346 10.06 12.14 -15.71
C GLU A 346 10.00 13.38 -14.81
N ASP A 347 11.03 13.56 -13.97
CA ASP A 347 11.15 14.77 -13.17
C ASP A 347 11.54 15.95 -14.09
N PRO A 348 10.77 17.06 -14.12
CA PRO A 348 11.07 18.21 -14.97
C PRO A 348 12.43 18.85 -14.66
N GLN A 349 13.02 18.60 -13.48
CA GLN A 349 14.32 19.16 -13.11
C GLN A 349 15.51 18.30 -13.56
N THR A 350 15.37 16.98 -13.54
CA THR A 350 16.48 16.05 -13.83
C THR A 350 16.33 15.34 -15.17
N LEU A 351 15.16 15.41 -15.82
CA LEU A 351 14.83 14.72 -17.07
C LEU A 351 15.08 13.21 -17.01
N THR A 352 14.86 12.64 -15.82
CA THR A 352 15.00 11.19 -15.56
C THR A 352 13.72 10.63 -14.99
N GLU A 353 13.39 9.39 -15.35
CA GLU A 353 12.26 8.65 -14.80
C GLU A 353 12.49 8.34 -13.31
N GLU A 354 11.65 8.94 -12.47
CA GLU A 354 11.76 8.97 -11.02
C GLU A 354 10.44 8.51 -10.38
N ASP A 355 10.51 7.85 -9.21
CA ASP A 355 9.31 7.53 -8.45
C ASP A 355 8.59 8.83 -8.01
N PHE A 356 7.32 8.97 -8.37
CA PHE A 356 6.58 10.23 -8.25
C PHE A 356 6.42 10.72 -6.81
N SER A 357 6.08 9.82 -5.89
CA SER A 357 5.75 10.19 -4.51
C SER A 357 6.12 9.13 -3.47
N VAL A 358 7.11 8.31 -3.79
CA VAL A 358 7.69 7.32 -2.87
C VAL A 358 9.17 7.60 -2.72
N LEU A 359 9.64 7.58 -1.46
CA LEU A 359 11.06 7.61 -1.14
C LEU A 359 11.38 6.42 -0.21
N SER A 360 12.39 5.63 -0.57
CA SER A 360 12.84 4.48 0.19
C SER A 360 13.97 4.85 1.14
N ILE A 361 13.86 4.46 2.41
CA ILE A 361 14.87 4.68 3.44
C ILE A 361 15.41 3.31 3.84
N PHE A 362 16.69 3.05 3.57
CA PHE A 362 17.35 1.80 3.96
C PHE A 362 18.18 2.03 5.22
N THR A 363 17.88 1.31 6.28
CA THR A 363 18.67 1.32 7.51
C THR A 363 18.96 -0.09 7.98
N ALA A 364 20.03 -0.22 8.76
CA ALA A 364 20.18 -1.37 9.63
C ALA A 364 19.03 -1.41 10.63
N ALA A 365 18.56 -2.62 10.91
CA ALA A 365 17.45 -2.94 11.79
C ALA A 365 17.74 -4.36 12.30
N ALA A 366 18.50 -4.45 13.39
CA ALA A 366 18.97 -5.70 14.00
C ALA A 366 18.47 -5.84 15.43
#